data_AF-A0A819HPL5-F1
#
_entry.id   AF-A0A819HPL5-F1
#
_cell.length_a   1.000
_cell.length_b   1.000
_cell.length_c   1.000
_cell.angle_alpha   90.00
_cell.angle_beta   90.00
_cell.angle_gamma   90.00
#
_symmetry.space_group_name_H-M   'P 1'
#
loop_
_entity.id
_entity.type
_entity.pdbx_description
1 polymer ?
#
loop_
_entity_poly.entity_id
_entity_poly.type
_entity_poly.pdbx_seq_one_letter_code
_entity_poly.pdbx_strand_id
1 'polypeptide(L)'
;MFSLALGKEPIHAFTWSNTNTSLYYATRTSWTNKSESAYKNEWKDVIEHRDRDRGDTIYRVDFEDLTQPRIEIVTNISLRVVELICSSDGKRLVFSTESRSRQIESMEDYELYSLDLINHSPFTSIRLTNNQAIERNLKYFNNDFILFTVTGEGSIEGEYRDTQGRLYSLNVIDGGIHRWANQFTGSITNYALLEHGQQDVIILGQLNTEVQVYTQQSPTSPLIKQTGWNGTYEKLVTTYVGNLSRIAFIHSSLDTPQEVYFVNSIDRLKTAQIVTKENEIFTQRNLPKGKSYRWLNKEDGTEIEGLLLYPPDKFEQKNLSLLILIHGGPYTARLNAFRSDWYSCAMMIATEDWLVLQPNYRGSTGT
;
A
#
# COMPACT_ATOMS: atom_id res chain seq x y z
N MET A 1 26.45 13.34 -13.29
CA MET A 1 25.56 13.05 -12.15
C MET A 1 25.97 14.01 -11.04
N PHE A 2 25.07 14.87 -10.58
CA PHE A 2 25.32 15.83 -9.50
C PHE A 2 24.79 15.23 -8.20
N SER A 3 25.56 15.31 -7.11
CA SER A 3 25.16 14.82 -5.79
C SER A 3 25.01 16.00 -4.83
N LEU A 4 23.84 16.12 -4.20
CA LEU A 4 23.58 17.14 -3.19
C LEU A 4 23.47 16.49 -1.81
N ALA A 5 24.30 16.93 -0.87
CA ALA A 5 24.20 16.52 0.54
C ALA A 5 23.09 17.33 1.24
N LEU A 6 22.01 16.66 1.64
CA LEU A 6 20.81 17.28 2.26
C LEU A 6 20.80 17.24 3.80
N GLY A 7 21.78 16.58 4.42
CA GLY A 7 21.88 16.45 5.88
C GLY A 7 22.65 15.21 6.32
N LYS A 8 22.82 15.03 7.63
CA LYS A 8 23.45 13.84 8.23
C LYS A 8 22.46 12.67 8.42
N GLU A 9 21.17 12.98 8.58
CA GLU A 9 20.12 11.99 8.82
C GLU A 9 19.52 11.49 7.49
N PRO A 10 19.14 10.21 7.38
CA PRO A 10 18.58 9.66 6.15
C PRO A 10 17.17 10.21 5.88
N ILE A 11 16.93 10.52 4.60
CA ILE A 11 15.60 10.85 4.08
C ILE A 11 14.78 9.56 4.02
N HIS A 12 13.56 9.61 4.56
CA HIS A 12 12.67 8.45 4.60
C HIS A 12 11.26 8.74 4.08
N ALA A 13 10.89 10.01 3.93
CA ALA A 13 9.66 10.45 3.28
C ALA A 13 9.97 11.72 2.49
N PHE A 14 9.43 11.83 1.28
CA PHE A 14 9.61 13.01 0.44
C PHE A 14 8.49 13.15 -0.58
N THR A 15 8.31 14.37 -1.07
CA THR A 15 7.38 14.67 -2.17
C THR A 15 7.87 15.89 -2.94
N TRP A 16 7.59 15.92 -4.23
CA TRP A 16 7.87 17.07 -5.08
C TRP A 16 6.73 18.08 -4.97
N SER A 17 7.06 19.37 -5.07
CA SER A 17 6.05 20.36 -5.44
C SER A 17 5.52 20.07 -6.84
N ASN A 18 4.28 20.45 -7.14
CA ASN A 18 3.70 20.16 -8.45
C ASN A 18 4.46 20.85 -9.62
N THR A 19 5.17 21.94 -9.33
CA THR A 19 6.05 22.64 -10.28
C THR A 19 7.41 21.95 -10.50
N ASN A 20 7.72 20.89 -9.74
CA ASN A 20 9.03 20.24 -9.68
C ASN A 20 10.22 21.17 -9.37
N THR A 21 9.94 22.35 -8.79
CA THR A 21 10.96 23.34 -8.40
C THR A 21 11.48 23.11 -7.00
N SER A 22 10.70 22.41 -6.17
CA SER A 22 10.98 22.20 -4.75
C SER A 22 10.74 20.74 -4.36
N LEU A 23 11.59 20.21 -3.49
CA LEU A 23 11.39 18.91 -2.85
C LEU A 23 11.17 19.14 -1.36
N TYR A 24 10.09 18.59 -0.83
CA TYR A 24 9.86 18.51 0.59
C TYR A 24 10.28 17.13 1.07
N TYR A 25 10.98 17.06 2.19
CA TYR A 25 11.45 15.79 2.72
C TYR A 25 11.51 15.80 4.24
N ALA A 26 11.27 14.63 4.83
CA ALA A 26 11.40 14.42 6.26
C ALA A 26 12.66 13.64 6.58
N THR A 27 13.38 14.11 7.59
CA THR A 27 14.46 13.37 8.24
C THR A 27 14.24 13.39 9.73
N ARG A 28 14.92 12.49 10.45
CA ARG A 28 15.02 12.61 11.90
C ARG A 28 15.57 13.98 12.28
N THR A 29 15.02 14.58 13.33
CA THR A 29 15.50 15.86 13.84
C THR A 29 16.97 15.72 14.23
N SER A 30 17.85 16.53 13.64
CA SER A 30 19.29 16.45 13.92
C SER A 30 19.59 16.89 15.35
N TRP A 31 20.48 16.19 16.04
CA TRP A 31 21.01 16.67 17.32
C TRP A 31 21.96 17.85 17.14
N THR A 32 21.99 18.72 18.15
CA THR A 32 23.11 19.64 18.30
C THR A 32 24.37 18.89 18.72
N ASN A 33 25.56 19.43 18.44
CA ASN A 33 26.82 18.82 18.90
C ASN A 33 26.84 18.58 20.42
N LYS A 34 26.17 19.46 21.20
CA LYS A 34 26.02 19.32 22.65
C LYS A 34 25.14 18.12 23.00
N SER A 35 23.98 17.97 22.35
CA SER A 35 23.07 16.85 22.56
C SER A 35 23.72 15.52 22.18
N GLU A 36 24.45 15.50 21.06
CA GLU A 36 25.18 14.31 20.59
C GLU A 36 26.27 13.91 21.59
N SER A 37 27.03 14.88 22.11
CA SER A 37 28.09 14.63 23.11
C SER A 37 27.50 14.14 24.43
N ALA A 38 26.39 14.74 24.88
CA ALA A 38 25.71 14.33 26.10
C ALA A 38 25.17 12.90 25.99
N TYR A 39 24.53 12.56 24.85
CA TYR A 39 24.04 11.23 24.58
C TYR A 39 25.17 10.20 24.56
N LYS A 40 26.27 10.48 23.84
CA LYS A 40 27.46 9.61 23.82
C LYS A 40 28.06 9.41 25.22
N ASN A 41 28.05 10.43 26.06
CA ASN A 41 28.56 10.31 27.43
C ASN A 41 27.67 9.43 28.31
N GLU A 42 26.35 9.55 28.18
CA GLU A 42 25.37 8.76 28.94
C GLU A 42 25.36 7.30 28.48
N TRP A 43 25.29 7.07 27.17
CA TRP A 43 25.02 5.76 26.57
C TRP A 43 26.27 5.02 26.07
N LYS A 44 27.42 5.71 26.00
CA LYS A 44 28.72 5.17 25.54
C LYS A 44 28.56 4.43 24.21
N ASP A 45 28.86 3.14 24.17
CA ASP A 45 28.87 2.30 22.98
C ASP A 45 27.52 1.61 22.71
N VAL A 46 26.47 1.92 23.49
CA VAL A 46 25.13 1.38 23.28
C VAL A 46 24.45 2.15 22.14
N ILE A 47 24.46 1.56 20.94
CA ILE A 47 23.93 2.18 19.72
C ILE A 47 22.47 1.73 19.44
N GLU A 48 22.02 0.60 19.97
CA GLU A 48 20.64 0.14 19.75
C GLU A 48 19.74 0.36 20.97
N HIS A 49 18.88 1.37 20.88
CA HIS A 49 17.42 1.29 21.17
C HIS A 49 16.78 2.69 21.13
N ARG A 50 17.54 3.78 21.38
CA ARG A 50 16.98 5.12 21.68
C ARG A 50 17.34 6.26 20.73
N ASP A 51 18.16 6.03 19.70
CA ASP A 51 18.28 6.98 18.57
C ASP A 51 16.93 7.26 17.87
N ARG A 52 15.93 6.42 18.14
CA ARG A 52 14.55 6.48 17.66
C ARG A 52 13.65 7.42 18.47
N ASP A 53 14.08 7.97 19.61
CA ASP A 53 13.24 8.84 20.45
C ASP A 53 13.17 10.31 19.99
N ARG A 54 13.63 10.58 18.76
CA ARG A 54 13.53 11.89 18.13
C ARG A 54 12.39 11.89 17.13
N GLY A 55 11.60 12.95 17.15
CA GLY A 55 10.69 13.25 16.05
C GLY A 55 11.43 13.69 14.79
N ASP A 56 10.68 14.02 13.76
CA ASP A 56 11.22 14.40 12.46
C ASP A 56 11.17 15.92 12.21
N THR A 57 12.06 16.40 11.35
CA THR A 57 12.01 17.74 10.77
C THR A 57 11.63 17.61 9.31
N ILE A 58 10.64 18.40 8.87
CA ILE A 58 10.31 18.56 7.46
C ILE A 58 11.13 19.73 6.93
N TYR A 59 11.83 19.47 5.83
CA TYR A 59 12.63 20.44 5.10
C TYR A 59 12.03 20.71 3.72
N ARG A 60 12.39 21.87 3.16
CA ARG A 60 12.21 22.21 1.75
C ARG A 60 13.57 22.45 1.14
N VAL A 61 13.82 21.90 -0.04
CA VAL A 61 14.95 22.28 -0.88
C VAL A 61 14.46 22.81 -2.21
N ASP A 62 14.91 23.99 -2.59
CA ASP A 62 14.61 24.63 -3.87
C ASP A 62 15.74 24.41 -4.88
N PHE A 63 15.38 24.07 -6.13
CA PHE A 63 16.31 23.74 -7.21
C PHE A 63 16.41 24.83 -8.29
N GLU A 64 15.97 26.05 -8.02
CA GLU A 64 16.09 27.18 -8.96
C GLU A 64 17.55 27.45 -9.37
N ASP A 65 18.50 27.24 -8.45
CA ASP A 65 19.93 27.21 -8.72
C ASP A 65 20.54 25.89 -8.21
N LEU A 66 20.84 24.98 -9.13
CA LEU A 66 21.45 23.68 -8.82
C LEU A 66 22.87 23.81 -8.24
N THR A 67 23.50 24.99 -8.33
CA THR A 67 24.84 25.22 -7.77
C THR A 67 24.82 25.63 -6.30
N GLN A 68 23.70 26.21 -5.82
CA GLN A 68 23.48 26.60 -4.43
C GLN A 68 22.03 26.35 -4.01
N PRO A 69 21.64 25.08 -3.82
CA PRO A 69 20.29 24.73 -3.40
C PRO A 69 20.01 25.31 -2.01
N ARG A 70 18.88 26.01 -1.89
CA ARG A 70 18.44 26.61 -0.63
C ARG A 70 17.67 25.55 0.15
N ILE A 71 18.21 25.14 1.30
CA ILE A 71 17.55 24.21 2.21
C ILE A 71 16.98 25.00 3.38
N GLU A 72 15.68 24.84 3.63
CA GLU A 72 14.97 25.50 4.72
C GLU A 72 14.28 24.48 5.61
N ILE A 73 14.26 24.76 6.91
CA ILE A 73 13.40 24.04 7.84
C ILE A 73 11.98 24.56 7.65
N VAL A 74 11.07 23.66 7.34
CA VAL A 74 9.64 23.95 7.25
C VAL A 74 9.02 23.84 8.64
N THR A 75 9.14 22.69 9.29
CA THR A 75 8.61 22.51 10.65
C THR A 75 9.26 21.32 11.36
N ASN A 76 9.20 21.32 12.69
CA ASN A 76 9.60 20.19 13.53
C ASN A 76 8.34 19.46 14.02
N ILE A 77 8.35 18.14 13.90
CA ILE A 77 7.28 17.24 14.29
C ILE A 77 7.81 16.37 15.42
N SER A 78 7.06 16.22 16.51
CA SER A 78 7.47 15.39 17.65
C SER A 78 7.42 13.89 17.35
N LEU A 79 6.61 13.51 16.36
CA LEU A 79 6.44 12.16 15.85
C LEU A 79 7.29 11.92 14.60
N ARG A 80 7.28 10.68 14.15
CA ARG A 80 7.90 10.27 12.91
C ARG A 80 6.94 10.49 11.74
N VAL A 81 7.42 11.07 10.65
CA VAL A 81 6.68 11.24 9.39
C VAL A 81 6.87 9.99 8.52
N VAL A 82 5.78 9.44 8.00
CA VAL A 82 5.79 8.20 7.20
C VAL A 82 5.62 8.50 5.72
N GLU A 83 4.58 9.25 5.37
CA GLU A 83 4.29 9.68 4.01
C GLU A 83 4.10 11.20 3.99
N LEU A 84 4.44 11.81 2.85
CA LEU A 84 4.30 13.23 2.61
C LEU A 84 3.75 13.42 1.19
N ILE A 85 2.72 14.25 1.04
CA ILE A 85 2.14 14.62 -0.25
C ILE A 85 1.92 16.13 -0.31
N CYS A 86 2.08 16.71 -1.50
CA CYS A 86 1.87 18.12 -1.77
C CYS A 86 0.64 18.33 -2.66
N SER A 87 -0.17 19.34 -2.35
CA SER A 87 -1.34 19.69 -3.16
C SER A 87 -0.91 20.15 -4.55
N SER A 88 -1.79 19.98 -5.55
CA SER A 88 -1.46 20.33 -6.93
C SER A 88 -1.18 21.82 -7.13
N ASP A 89 -1.74 22.69 -6.29
CA ASP A 89 -1.45 24.12 -6.28
C ASP A 89 -0.18 24.51 -5.49
N GLY A 90 0.49 23.55 -4.85
CA GLY A 90 1.70 23.76 -4.06
C GLY A 90 1.48 24.49 -2.73
N LYS A 91 0.23 24.68 -2.31
CA LYS A 91 -0.12 25.50 -1.14
C LYS A 91 -0.25 24.71 0.15
N ARG A 92 -0.30 23.38 0.08
CA ARG A 92 -0.52 22.53 1.25
C ARG A 92 0.37 21.29 1.20
N LEU A 93 0.88 20.90 2.36
CA LEU A 93 1.42 19.57 2.58
C LEU A 93 0.45 18.78 3.45
N VAL A 94 0.26 17.51 3.15
CA VAL A 94 -0.35 16.54 4.06
C VAL A 94 0.65 15.44 4.33
N PHE A 95 0.71 15.00 5.58
CA PHE A 95 1.58 13.91 5.99
C PHE A 95 0.91 12.99 6.99
N SER A 96 1.31 11.72 6.98
CA SER A 96 0.96 10.75 8.01
C SER A 96 2.09 10.62 9.01
N THR A 97 1.72 10.26 10.24
CA THR A 97 2.64 10.06 11.36
C THR A 97 2.64 8.61 11.84
N GLU A 98 3.70 8.26 12.56
CA GLU A 98 3.78 7.06 13.40
C GLU A 98 4.60 7.37 14.66
N SER A 99 4.62 6.41 15.59
CA SER A 99 5.45 6.53 16.79
C SER A 99 6.92 6.66 16.42
N ARG A 100 7.64 7.53 17.12
CA ARG A 100 9.09 7.73 16.92
C ARG A 100 9.90 6.42 17.08
N SER A 101 9.47 5.55 18.00
CA SER A 101 10.04 4.22 18.24
C SER A 101 9.76 3.23 17.12
N ARG A 102 8.73 3.52 16.30
CA ARG A 102 8.08 2.64 15.30
C ARG A 102 7.42 1.40 15.91
N GLN A 103 7.16 1.43 17.21
CA GLN A 103 6.37 0.43 17.89
C GLN A 103 4.92 0.93 17.96
N ILE A 104 3.97 0.03 17.73
CA ILE A 104 2.55 0.32 17.87
C ILE A 104 2.19 0.08 19.34
N GLU A 105 2.29 1.13 20.15
CA GLU A 105 1.84 1.13 21.55
C GLU A 105 0.46 1.78 21.69
N SER A 106 0.17 2.78 20.86
CA SER A 106 -1.08 3.53 20.79
C SER A 106 -1.36 3.95 19.36
N MET A 107 -2.64 4.07 19.00
CA MET A 107 -3.08 4.60 17.70
C MET A 107 -3.01 6.14 17.65
N GLU A 108 -2.84 6.83 18.78
CA GLU A 108 -2.78 8.29 18.85
C GLU A 108 -1.61 8.90 18.04
N ASP A 109 -0.56 8.12 17.81
CA ASP A 109 0.62 8.52 17.02
C ASP A 109 0.42 8.32 15.50
N TYR A 110 -0.71 7.75 15.06
CA TYR A 110 -0.98 7.38 13.68
C TYR A 110 -2.11 8.24 13.13
N GLU A 111 -1.74 9.43 12.69
CA GLU A 111 -2.73 10.41 12.22
C GLU A 111 -2.21 11.22 11.04
N LEU A 112 -3.16 11.81 10.32
CA LEU A 112 -2.93 12.73 9.22
C LEU A 112 -2.88 14.17 9.73
N TYR A 113 -1.93 14.92 9.21
CA TYR A 113 -1.74 16.34 9.51
C TYR A 113 -1.63 17.13 8.21
N SER A 114 -2.09 18.37 8.23
CA SER A 114 -1.95 19.34 7.15
C SER A 114 -1.05 20.50 7.58
N LEU A 115 -0.28 21.02 6.63
CA LEU A 115 0.52 22.23 6.75
C LEU A 115 0.14 23.21 5.65
N ASP A 116 -0.28 24.42 6.02
CA ASP A 116 -0.50 25.51 5.07
C ASP A 116 0.84 26.18 4.73
N LEU A 117 1.20 26.18 3.44
CA LEU A 117 2.47 26.74 2.95
C LEU A 117 2.36 28.21 2.53
N ILE A 118 1.16 28.80 2.52
CA ILE A 118 0.94 30.20 2.11
C ILE A 118 1.31 31.16 3.23
N ASN A 119 0.92 30.83 4.47
CA ASN A 119 1.16 31.66 5.63
C ASN A 119 2.56 31.38 6.17
N HIS A 120 3.51 32.27 5.87
CA HIS A 120 4.91 32.13 6.28
C HIS A 120 5.06 32.06 7.81
N SER A 121 5.89 31.09 8.23
CA SER A 121 6.60 30.92 9.52
C SER A 121 6.06 31.63 10.79
N PRO A 122 5.76 30.89 11.87
CA PRO A 122 5.99 29.46 12.04
C PRO A 122 4.89 28.62 11.38
N PHE A 123 5.30 27.67 10.53
CA PHE A 123 4.37 26.72 9.94
C PHE A 123 3.84 25.78 11.03
N THR A 124 2.56 25.90 11.33
CA THR A 124 1.88 25.11 12.36
C THR A 124 1.01 24.07 11.69
N SER A 125 1.28 22.79 11.97
CA SER A 125 0.48 21.69 11.44
C SER A 125 -0.86 21.58 12.16
N ILE A 126 -1.91 21.28 11.41
CA ILE A 126 -3.25 21.00 11.93
C ILE A 126 -3.49 19.50 11.81
N ARG A 127 -3.91 18.85 12.90
CA ARG A 127 -4.34 17.45 12.89
C ARG A 127 -5.66 17.32 12.13
N LEU A 128 -5.72 16.42 11.16
CA LEU A 128 -6.89 16.22 10.30
C LEU A 128 -7.76 15.03 10.74
N THR A 129 -7.16 14.02 11.37
CA THR A 129 -7.83 12.79 11.77
C THR A 129 -7.65 12.53 13.27
N ASN A 130 -8.60 11.83 13.88
CA ASN A 130 -8.47 11.30 15.23
C ASN A 130 -9.25 9.99 15.31
N ASN A 131 -8.57 8.87 15.20
CA ASN A 131 -9.22 7.58 15.00
C ASN A 131 -8.40 6.41 15.57
N GLN A 132 -8.78 5.19 15.20
CA GLN A 132 -8.17 3.95 15.70
C GLN A 132 -7.63 3.11 14.55
N ALA A 133 -7.08 3.75 13.52
CA ALA A 133 -6.63 3.13 12.29
C ALA A 133 -5.29 3.71 11.83
N ILE A 134 -4.58 2.95 11.02
CA ILE A 134 -3.34 3.39 10.40
C ILE A 134 -3.62 3.78 8.95
N GLU A 135 -3.52 5.08 8.62
CA GLU A 135 -3.70 5.58 7.26
C GLU A 135 -2.40 5.54 6.46
N ARG A 136 -2.49 5.02 5.23
CA ARG A 136 -1.36 4.84 4.31
C ARG A 136 -1.76 5.10 2.86
N ASN A 137 -0.77 5.13 1.97
CA ASN A 137 -0.92 5.31 0.53
C ASN A 137 -1.70 6.58 0.21
N LEU A 138 -1.22 7.72 0.72
CA LEU A 138 -1.86 9.02 0.56
C LEU A 138 -1.73 9.52 -0.88
N LYS A 139 -2.84 10.02 -1.46
CA LYS A 139 -2.82 10.72 -2.75
C LYS A 139 -3.84 11.86 -2.73
N TYR A 140 -3.49 13.02 -3.27
CA TYR A 140 -4.50 14.04 -3.53
C TYR A 140 -5.43 13.58 -4.66
N PHE A 141 -6.72 13.61 -4.39
CA PHE A 141 -7.77 13.40 -5.39
C PHE A 141 -8.08 14.69 -6.15
N ASN A 142 -8.06 15.80 -5.41
CA ASN A 142 -8.07 17.18 -5.88
C ASN A 142 -7.50 18.06 -4.75
N ASN A 143 -7.50 19.39 -4.86
CA ASN A 143 -6.90 20.24 -3.81
C ASN A 143 -7.60 20.20 -2.44
N ASP A 144 -8.86 19.76 -2.41
CA ASP A 144 -9.69 19.74 -1.20
C ASP A 144 -9.81 18.34 -0.60
N PHE A 145 -9.54 17.28 -1.38
CA PHE A 145 -9.69 15.91 -0.95
C PHE A 145 -8.40 15.10 -1.12
N ILE A 146 -8.03 14.38 -0.08
CA ILE A 146 -7.04 13.30 -0.14
C ILE A 146 -7.76 11.95 -0.11
N LEU A 147 -7.15 10.94 -0.73
CA LEU A 147 -7.49 9.54 -0.60
C LEU A 147 -6.41 8.81 0.19
N PHE A 148 -6.83 7.80 0.95
CA PHE A 148 -5.94 6.95 1.73
C PHE A 148 -6.56 5.59 2.00
N THR A 149 -5.72 4.60 2.22
CA THR A 149 -6.13 3.26 2.64
C THR A 149 -5.90 3.06 4.13
N VAL A 150 -6.75 2.25 4.75
CA VAL A 150 -6.51 1.62 6.05
C VAL A 150 -6.38 0.12 5.80
N THR A 151 -5.27 -0.49 6.23
CA THR A 151 -4.96 -1.90 5.91
C THR A 151 -4.76 -2.72 7.18
N GLY A 152 -5.70 -3.60 7.53
CA GLY A 152 -5.51 -4.56 8.63
C GLY A 152 -5.61 -3.95 10.02
N GLU A 153 -4.95 -2.83 10.24
CA GLU A 153 -4.63 -2.33 11.56
C GLU A 153 -5.61 -1.22 11.93
N GLY A 154 -6.75 -1.66 12.48
CA GLY A 154 -7.76 -0.77 13.05
C GLY A 154 -8.85 -0.30 12.07
N SER A 155 -9.62 0.70 12.47
CA SER A 155 -10.74 1.21 11.66
C SER A 155 -11.05 2.68 11.96
N ILE A 156 -11.38 3.43 10.89
CA ILE A 156 -11.93 4.79 11.00
C ILE A 156 -13.35 4.77 11.58
N GLU A 157 -14.08 3.65 11.42
CA GLU A 157 -15.51 3.58 11.75
C GLU A 157 -15.79 3.17 13.20
N GLY A 158 -14.75 2.97 14.00
CA GLY A 158 -14.83 2.65 15.43
C GLY A 158 -14.06 1.39 15.83
N GLU A 159 -13.98 1.16 17.13
CA GLU A 159 -13.22 0.06 17.73
C GLU A 159 -13.78 -1.32 17.37
N TYR A 160 -12.90 -2.32 17.33
CA TYR A 160 -13.22 -3.74 17.11
C TYR A 160 -14.04 -4.03 15.84
N ARG A 161 -13.93 -3.16 14.83
CA ARG A 161 -14.54 -3.38 13.52
C ARG A 161 -13.63 -4.19 12.59
N ASP A 162 -14.27 -4.73 11.56
CA ASP A 162 -13.66 -5.53 10.51
C ASP A 162 -12.34 -4.93 10.02
N THR A 163 -11.27 -5.72 10.15
CA THR A 163 -9.88 -5.37 9.84
C THR A 163 -9.54 -5.51 8.36
N GLN A 164 -10.52 -5.77 7.48
CA GLN A 164 -10.30 -5.71 6.05
C GLN A 164 -9.75 -4.35 5.60
N GLY A 165 -9.02 -4.35 4.49
CA GLY A 165 -8.54 -3.15 3.84
C GLY A 165 -9.70 -2.27 3.35
N ARG A 166 -9.60 -0.97 3.60
CA ARG A 166 -10.62 0.03 3.25
C ARG A 166 -9.99 1.25 2.58
N LEU A 167 -10.79 1.98 1.81
CA LEU A 167 -10.41 3.20 1.11
C LEU A 167 -11.34 4.33 1.57
N TYR A 168 -10.73 5.46 1.91
CA TYR A 168 -11.43 6.65 2.37
C TYR A 168 -10.93 7.87 1.62
N SER A 169 -11.81 8.86 1.46
CA SER A 169 -11.43 10.23 1.16
C SER A 169 -11.64 11.12 2.37
N LEU A 170 -10.75 12.08 2.59
CA LEU A 170 -10.84 13.11 3.63
C LEU A 170 -10.81 14.49 2.97
N ASN A 171 -11.76 15.34 3.33
CA ASN A 171 -11.74 16.76 3.01
C ASN A 171 -10.75 17.47 3.96
N VAL A 172 -9.69 18.04 3.41
CA VAL A 172 -8.61 18.69 4.16
C VAL A 172 -8.99 20.08 4.69
N ILE A 173 -10.17 20.60 4.36
CA ILE A 173 -10.69 21.90 4.82
C ILE A 173 -11.59 21.71 6.05
N ASP A 174 -12.57 20.81 5.97
CA ASP A 174 -13.60 20.64 7.02
C ASP A 174 -13.43 19.34 7.84
N GLY A 175 -12.55 18.43 7.43
CA GLY A 175 -12.31 17.14 8.11
C GLY A 175 -13.30 16.03 7.76
N GLY A 176 -14.21 16.24 6.80
CA GLY A 176 -15.20 15.25 6.41
C GLY A 176 -14.59 13.99 5.78
N ILE A 177 -14.92 12.81 6.29
CA ILE A 177 -14.42 11.51 5.79
C ILE A 177 -15.55 10.72 5.12
N HIS A 178 -15.25 10.15 3.96
CA HIS A 178 -16.17 9.28 3.22
C HIS A 178 -15.52 7.95 2.84
N ARG A 179 -16.21 6.84 3.09
CA ARG A 179 -15.79 5.50 2.68
C ARG A 179 -16.14 5.24 1.22
N TRP A 180 -15.17 4.72 0.47
CA TRP A 180 -15.32 4.20 -0.88
C TRP A 180 -15.63 2.71 -0.85
N ALA A 181 -16.22 2.19 -1.93
CA ALA A 181 -16.60 0.79 -2.07
C ALA A 181 -17.34 0.23 -0.83
N ASN A 182 -18.30 1.00 -0.29
CA ASN A 182 -18.99 0.69 0.96
C ASN A 182 -19.70 -0.68 0.96
N GLN A 183 -20.17 -1.14 -0.20
CA GLN A 183 -20.83 -2.43 -0.40
C GLN A 183 -19.86 -3.59 -0.71
N PHE A 184 -18.57 -3.30 -0.88
CA PHE A 184 -17.58 -4.35 -1.14
C PHE A 184 -17.26 -5.11 0.15
N THR A 185 -17.58 -6.40 0.16
CA THR A 185 -17.39 -7.28 1.32
C THR A 185 -15.95 -7.75 1.48
N GLY A 186 -15.17 -7.71 0.40
CA GLY A 186 -13.76 -8.10 0.39
C GLY A 186 -12.84 -7.06 1.03
N SER A 187 -11.55 -7.14 0.73
CA SER A 187 -10.51 -6.23 1.24
C SER A 187 -9.93 -5.37 0.11
N ILE A 188 -9.79 -4.07 0.32
CA ILE A 188 -9.11 -3.19 -0.63
C ILE A 188 -7.60 -3.31 -0.42
N THR A 189 -6.87 -3.69 -1.47
CA THR A 189 -5.42 -3.92 -1.39
C THR A 189 -4.61 -2.77 -1.99
N ASN A 190 -5.18 -2.04 -2.95
CA ASN A 190 -4.55 -0.88 -3.58
C ASN A 190 -5.56 0.02 -4.28
N TYR A 191 -5.13 1.23 -4.65
CA TYR A 191 -5.89 2.11 -5.52
C TYR A 191 -4.98 3.05 -6.34
N ALA A 192 -5.50 3.51 -7.48
CA ALA A 192 -4.88 4.51 -8.33
C ALA A 192 -5.93 5.48 -8.87
N LEU A 193 -5.48 6.67 -9.28
CA LEU A 193 -6.34 7.72 -9.81
C LEU A 193 -6.31 7.69 -11.34
N LEU A 194 -7.47 7.71 -11.98
CA LEU A 194 -7.58 7.93 -13.41
C LEU A 194 -7.68 9.43 -13.64
N GLU A 195 -6.60 10.04 -14.13
CA GLU A 195 -6.62 11.46 -14.46
C GLU A 195 -7.19 11.65 -15.88
N HIS A 196 -8.42 12.20 -15.99
CA HIS A 196 -8.96 12.82 -17.21
C HIS A 196 -10.20 13.66 -16.86
N GLY A 197 -10.11 14.69 -16.00
CA GLY A 197 -11.23 15.61 -15.70
C GLY A 197 -12.52 14.98 -15.11
N GLN A 198 -12.58 13.65 -15.05
CA GLN A 198 -13.49 12.80 -14.33
C GLN A 198 -12.65 12.18 -13.23
N GLN A 199 -13.12 12.40 -12.02
CA GLN A 199 -12.46 12.09 -10.77
C GLN A 199 -12.62 10.59 -10.46
N ASP A 200 -12.10 9.73 -11.32
CA ASP A 200 -12.31 8.28 -11.22
C ASP A 200 -11.19 7.60 -10.44
N VAL A 201 -11.56 6.64 -9.58
CA VAL A 201 -10.64 5.84 -8.79
C VAL A 201 -10.67 4.39 -9.28
N ILE A 202 -9.50 3.83 -9.60
CA ILE A 202 -9.31 2.39 -9.78
C ILE A 202 -9.00 1.78 -8.41
N ILE A 203 -9.71 0.71 -8.07
CA ILE A 203 -9.59 -0.01 -6.80
C ILE A 203 -9.20 -1.45 -7.10
N LEU A 204 -8.16 -1.96 -6.42
CA LEU A 204 -7.87 -3.39 -6.37
C LEU A 204 -8.58 -3.98 -5.15
N GLY A 205 -9.55 -4.84 -5.42
CA GLY A 205 -10.37 -5.49 -4.40
C GLY A 205 -10.09 -6.99 -4.35
N GLN A 206 -9.59 -7.46 -3.21
CA GLN A 206 -9.50 -8.87 -2.87
C GLN A 206 -10.86 -9.40 -2.44
N LEU A 207 -11.37 -10.40 -3.14
CA LEU A 207 -12.52 -11.19 -2.73
C LEU A 207 -12.16 -12.67 -2.81
N ASN A 208 -12.15 -13.32 -1.65
CA ASN A 208 -11.66 -14.68 -1.47
C ASN A 208 -10.23 -14.85 -2.02
N THR A 209 -10.00 -15.82 -2.91
CA THR A 209 -8.68 -16.09 -3.53
C THR A 209 -8.30 -15.13 -4.66
N GLU A 210 -9.17 -14.21 -5.06
CA GLU A 210 -8.98 -13.37 -6.25
C GLU A 210 -8.76 -11.90 -5.87
N VAL A 211 -7.82 -11.21 -6.52
CA VAL A 211 -7.69 -9.74 -6.42
C VAL A 211 -8.01 -9.15 -7.77
N GLN A 212 -9.11 -8.42 -7.86
CA GLN A 212 -9.70 -7.99 -9.12
C GLN A 212 -9.77 -6.46 -9.19
N VAL A 213 -9.91 -5.96 -10.42
CA VAL A 213 -9.90 -4.52 -10.70
C VAL A 213 -11.33 -3.99 -10.71
N TYR A 214 -11.56 -2.89 -10.00
CA TYR A 214 -12.82 -2.16 -9.93
C TYR A 214 -12.59 -0.68 -10.23
N THR A 215 -13.65 0.02 -10.62
CA THR A 215 -13.66 1.49 -10.72
C THR A 215 -14.82 2.09 -9.96
N GLN A 216 -14.61 3.28 -9.42
CA GLN A 216 -15.65 4.07 -8.75
C GLN A 216 -15.38 5.56 -8.97
N GLN A 217 -16.39 6.35 -9.30
CA GLN A 217 -16.25 7.78 -9.62
C GLN A 217 -16.39 8.71 -8.41
N SER A 218 -17.15 8.28 -7.41
CA SER A 218 -17.36 9.00 -6.17
C SER A 218 -17.74 8.02 -5.06
N PRO A 219 -17.66 8.38 -3.77
CA PRO A 219 -18.04 7.49 -2.67
C PRO A 219 -19.47 6.94 -2.79
N THR A 220 -20.38 7.68 -3.45
CA THR A 220 -21.79 7.31 -3.64
C THR A 220 -22.07 6.64 -4.99
N SER A 221 -21.14 6.69 -5.93
CA SER A 221 -21.27 5.99 -7.22
C SER A 221 -21.17 4.48 -7.05
N PRO A 222 -21.80 3.66 -7.92
CA PRO A 222 -21.63 2.22 -7.91
C PRO A 222 -20.16 1.80 -8.11
N LEU A 223 -19.77 0.72 -7.43
CA LEU A 223 -18.48 0.06 -7.68
C LEU A 223 -18.62 -0.88 -8.88
N ILE A 224 -17.85 -0.63 -9.93
CA ILE A 224 -17.95 -1.38 -11.19
C ILE A 224 -16.76 -2.33 -11.32
N LYS A 225 -16.99 -3.64 -11.33
CA LYS A 225 -15.95 -4.65 -11.61
C LYS A 225 -15.55 -4.58 -13.08
N GLN A 226 -14.26 -4.49 -13.35
CA GLN A 226 -13.71 -4.44 -14.70
C GLN A 226 -13.49 -5.85 -15.26
N THR A 227 -13.62 -6.00 -16.58
CA THR A 227 -13.45 -7.30 -17.24
C THR A 227 -11.95 -7.57 -17.45
N GLY A 228 -11.37 -8.38 -16.57
CA GLY A 228 -9.98 -8.80 -16.61
C GLY A 228 -9.79 -10.32 -16.73
N TRP A 229 -8.59 -10.77 -16.38
CA TRP A 229 -8.24 -12.17 -16.17
C TRP A 229 -8.59 -12.57 -14.73
N ASN A 230 -8.81 -13.87 -14.50
CA ASN A 230 -8.74 -14.40 -13.14
C ASN A 230 -7.29 -14.31 -12.63
N GLY A 231 -7.12 -14.35 -11.33
CA GLY A 231 -5.86 -14.21 -10.63
C GLY A 231 -5.79 -12.93 -9.82
N THR A 232 -4.56 -12.54 -9.54
CA THR A 232 -4.24 -11.45 -8.63
C THR A 232 -3.61 -10.29 -9.38
N TYR A 233 -4.31 -9.16 -9.38
CA TYR A 233 -3.78 -7.87 -9.81
C TYR A 233 -3.09 -7.16 -8.63
N GLU A 234 -1.91 -6.59 -8.86
CA GLU A 234 -1.09 -5.94 -7.83
C GLU A 234 -0.40 -4.68 -8.38
N LYS A 235 -0.02 -3.78 -7.47
CA LYS A 235 0.82 -2.60 -7.75
C LYS A 235 0.37 -1.80 -8.99
N LEU A 236 -0.94 -1.58 -9.11
CA LEU A 236 -1.50 -0.83 -10.23
C LEU A 236 -1.12 0.64 -10.12
N VAL A 237 -0.53 1.16 -11.20
CA VAL A 237 -0.18 2.56 -11.35
C VAL A 237 -0.77 3.11 -12.63
N THR A 238 -1.07 4.40 -12.60
CA THR A 238 -1.65 5.15 -13.70
C THR A 238 -0.73 6.33 -14.04
N THR A 239 -0.71 6.69 -15.31
CA THR A 239 -0.14 7.95 -15.76
C THR A 239 -0.97 8.45 -16.93
N TYR A 240 -0.87 9.75 -17.21
CA TYR A 240 -1.64 10.38 -18.25
C TYR A 240 -0.72 10.92 -19.33
N VAL A 241 -1.00 10.56 -20.59
CA VAL A 241 -0.23 11.04 -21.74
C VAL A 241 -1.19 11.52 -22.82
N GLY A 242 -1.26 12.84 -23.02
CA GLY A 242 -2.19 13.45 -23.98
C GLY A 242 -3.61 13.43 -23.45
N ASN A 243 -4.47 12.58 -24.04
CA ASN A 243 -5.86 12.35 -23.61
C ASN A 243 -6.13 10.89 -23.18
N LEU A 244 -5.07 10.13 -22.89
CA LEU A 244 -5.17 8.70 -22.63
C LEU A 244 -4.52 8.34 -21.30
N SER A 245 -5.28 7.63 -20.46
CA SER A 245 -4.76 7.00 -19.26
C SER A 245 -3.97 5.75 -19.64
N ARG A 246 -2.69 5.75 -19.30
CA ARG A 246 -1.81 4.59 -19.40
C ARG A 246 -1.75 3.91 -18.05
N ILE A 247 -1.86 2.59 -18.05
CA ILE A 247 -1.99 1.81 -16.82
C ILE A 247 -0.95 0.71 -16.88
N ALA A 248 -0.15 0.59 -15.83
CA ALA A 248 0.73 -0.54 -15.61
C ALA A 248 0.33 -1.25 -14.33
N PHE A 249 0.43 -2.57 -14.32
CA PHE A 249 0.11 -3.39 -13.15
C PHE A 249 0.91 -4.68 -13.18
N ILE A 250 1.02 -5.32 -12.03
CA ILE A 250 1.51 -6.68 -11.92
C ILE A 250 0.31 -7.63 -11.96
N HIS A 251 0.39 -8.72 -12.71
CA HIS A 251 -0.61 -9.78 -12.67
C HIS A 251 0.05 -11.15 -12.57
N SER A 252 -0.60 -12.05 -11.85
CA SER A 252 -0.25 -13.46 -11.78
C SER A 252 -1.47 -14.32 -11.48
N SER A 253 -1.34 -15.62 -11.70
CA SER A 253 -2.27 -16.66 -11.24
C SER A 253 -1.46 -17.89 -10.83
N LEU A 254 -2.11 -18.95 -10.35
CA LEU A 254 -1.41 -20.22 -10.08
C LEU A 254 -0.68 -20.78 -11.31
N ASP A 255 -1.20 -20.54 -12.51
CA ASP A 255 -0.65 -21.04 -13.77
C ASP A 255 0.15 -19.98 -14.55
N THR A 256 0.11 -18.71 -14.13
CA THR A 256 0.74 -17.58 -14.84
C THR A 256 1.72 -16.88 -13.92
N PRO A 257 3.04 -17.01 -14.16
CA PRO A 257 4.05 -16.32 -13.38
C PRO A 257 3.87 -14.80 -13.37
N GLN A 258 4.39 -14.17 -12.32
CA GLN A 258 4.23 -12.74 -12.11
C GLN A 258 4.98 -11.92 -13.16
N GLU A 259 4.26 -11.07 -13.88
CA GLU A 259 4.87 -10.17 -14.87
C GLU A 259 4.22 -8.78 -14.80
N VAL A 260 4.92 -7.77 -15.33
CA VAL A 260 4.38 -6.42 -15.50
C VAL A 260 3.61 -6.37 -16.82
N TYR A 261 2.40 -5.85 -16.75
CA TYR A 261 1.51 -5.64 -17.88
C TYR A 261 1.21 -4.16 -18.07
N PHE A 262 0.92 -3.79 -19.31
CA PHE A 262 0.61 -2.44 -19.73
C PHE A 262 -0.67 -2.41 -20.56
N VAL A 263 -1.54 -1.44 -20.31
CA VAL A 263 -2.75 -1.20 -21.11
C VAL A 263 -3.06 0.30 -21.22
N ASN A 264 -3.63 0.70 -22.35
CA ASN A 264 -4.00 2.10 -22.62
C ASN A 264 -5.41 2.47 -22.14
N SER A 265 -6.12 1.55 -21.47
CA SER A 265 -7.44 1.81 -20.91
C SER A 265 -7.86 0.69 -19.94
N ILE A 266 -8.57 1.05 -18.88
CA ILE A 266 -8.98 0.14 -17.81
C ILE A 266 -10.05 -0.88 -18.25
N ASP A 267 -10.83 -0.57 -19.28
CA ASP A 267 -11.83 -1.47 -19.86
C ASP A 267 -11.21 -2.55 -20.77
N ARG A 268 -9.90 -2.49 -21.01
CA ARG A 268 -9.16 -3.36 -21.95
C ARG A 268 -8.15 -4.29 -21.28
N LEU A 269 -8.31 -4.59 -19.99
CA LEU A 269 -7.38 -5.42 -19.20
C LEU A 269 -7.03 -6.76 -19.85
N LYS A 270 -8.00 -7.43 -20.50
CA LYS A 270 -7.75 -8.71 -21.21
C LYS A 270 -6.80 -8.62 -22.40
N THR A 271 -6.57 -7.42 -22.91
CA THR A 271 -5.68 -7.14 -24.04
C THR A 271 -4.37 -6.46 -23.60
N ALA A 272 -4.12 -6.41 -22.28
CA ALA A 272 -2.91 -5.82 -21.75
C ALA A 272 -1.67 -6.55 -22.31
N GLN A 273 -0.66 -5.77 -22.66
CA GLN A 273 0.60 -6.25 -23.20
C GLN A 273 1.56 -6.53 -22.06
N ILE A 274 2.20 -7.70 -22.10
CA ILE A 274 3.29 -8.03 -21.20
C ILE A 274 4.52 -7.16 -21.51
N VAL A 275 5.13 -6.58 -20.48
CA VAL A 275 6.30 -5.68 -20.61
C VAL A 275 7.59 -6.38 -20.19
N THR A 276 7.50 -7.34 -19.27
CA THR A 276 8.64 -8.06 -18.71
C THR A 276 8.60 -9.55 -19.06
N LYS A 277 9.73 -10.23 -18.88
CA LYS A 277 9.86 -11.70 -19.05
C LYS A 277 10.74 -12.31 -17.97
N GLU A 278 10.79 -11.69 -16.80
CA GLU A 278 11.70 -12.07 -15.72
C GLU A 278 11.43 -13.49 -15.22
N ASN A 279 10.20 -13.98 -15.40
CA ASN A 279 9.74 -15.29 -14.94
C ASN A 279 9.46 -16.27 -16.10
N GLU A 280 9.92 -15.99 -17.32
CA GLU A 280 9.73 -16.87 -18.49
C GLU A 280 10.28 -18.28 -18.25
N ILE A 281 11.31 -18.45 -17.41
CA ILE A 281 11.87 -19.76 -17.04
C ILE A 281 10.85 -20.70 -16.39
N PHE A 282 9.88 -20.15 -15.65
CA PHE A 282 8.83 -20.94 -15.01
C PHE A 282 7.81 -21.48 -16.02
N THR A 283 7.63 -20.79 -17.15
CA THR A 283 6.74 -21.26 -18.23
C THR A 283 7.29 -22.48 -18.98
N GLN A 284 8.58 -22.79 -18.78
CA GLN A 284 9.29 -23.90 -19.43
C GLN A 284 9.43 -25.14 -18.52
N ARG A 285 8.85 -25.09 -17.31
CA ARG A 285 8.93 -26.16 -16.32
C ARG A 285 7.60 -26.86 -16.16
N ASN A 286 7.66 -28.13 -15.79
CA ASN A 286 6.48 -28.85 -15.35
C ASN A 286 6.16 -28.46 -13.90
N LEU A 287 5.36 -27.42 -13.73
CA LEU A 287 4.99 -26.89 -12.43
C LEU A 287 3.74 -27.56 -11.88
N PRO A 288 3.56 -27.57 -10.54
CA PRO A 288 2.29 -27.87 -9.91
C PRO A 288 1.16 -27.04 -10.53
N LYS A 289 0.00 -27.66 -10.67
CA LYS A 289 -1.24 -26.97 -11.09
C LYS A 289 -2.15 -26.84 -9.90
N GLY A 290 -2.93 -25.76 -9.83
CA GLY A 290 -3.87 -25.59 -8.74
C GLY A 290 -5.18 -24.96 -9.14
N LYS A 291 -6.13 -24.98 -8.20
CA LYS A 291 -7.45 -24.37 -8.37
C LYS A 291 -7.96 -23.84 -7.04
N SER A 292 -8.93 -22.94 -7.11
CA SER A 292 -9.79 -22.65 -5.95
C SER A 292 -10.54 -23.92 -5.54
N TYR A 293 -10.66 -24.14 -4.24
CA TYR A 293 -11.40 -25.23 -3.63
C TYR A 293 -12.32 -24.68 -2.55
N ARG A 294 -13.61 -25.03 -2.63
CA ARG A 294 -14.66 -24.53 -1.73
C ARG A 294 -15.34 -25.68 -1.00
N TRP A 295 -15.71 -25.42 0.25
CA TRP A 295 -16.50 -26.34 1.05
C TRP A 295 -17.38 -25.56 2.03
N LEU A 296 -18.49 -26.17 2.44
CA LEU A 296 -19.35 -25.62 3.48
C LEU A 296 -18.85 -26.06 4.85
N ASN A 297 -18.74 -25.12 5.78
CA ASN A 297 -18.65 -25.45 7.19
C ASN A 297 -19.95 -26.17 7.60
N LYS A 298 -19.81 -27.37 8.19
CA LYS A 298 -20.94 -28.20 8.59
C LYS A 298 -21.71 -27.64 9.80
N GLU A 299 -21.08 -26.82 10.63
CA GLU A 299 -21.70 -26.28 11.85
C GLU A 299 -22.59 -25.07 11.56
N ASP A 300 -22.13 -24.16 10.69
CA ASP A 300 -22.80 -22.87 10.45
C ASP A 300 -23.18 -22.61 8.99
N GLY A 301 -22.83 -23.50 8.06
CA GLY A 301 -23.14 -23.37 6.64
C GLY A 301 -22.32 -22.32 5.89
N THR A 302 -21.31 -21.71 6.51
CA THR A 302 -20.46 -20.71 5.85
C THR A 302 -19.63 -21.39 4.75
N GLU A 303 -19.61 -20.82 3.55
CA GLU A 303 -18.70 -21.25 2.50
C GLU A 303 -17.27 -20.80 2.83
N ILE A 304 -16.33 -21.73 2.80
CA ILE A 304 -14.91 -21.48 2.98
C ILE A 304 -14.23 -21.76 1.64
N GLU A 305 -13.31 -20.88 1.24
CA GLU A 305 -12.48 -21.04 0.05
C GLU A 305 -11.01 -21.22 0.43
N GLY A 306 -10.26 -21.95 -0.38
CA GLY A 306 -8.81 -22.00 -0.33
C GLY A 306 -8.24 -22.38 -1.69
N LEU A 307 -6.95 -22.66 -1.74
CA LEU A 307 -6.29 -23.18 -2.94
C LEU A 307 -5.93 -24.65 -2.74
N LEU A 308 -6.07 -25.42 -3.80
CA LEU A 308 -5.66 -26.81 -3.86
C LEU A 308 -4.64 -26.98 -4.98
N LEU A 309 -3.39 -27.28 -4.62
CA LEU A 309 -2.28 -27.47 -5.54
C LEU A 309 -1.96 -28.96 -5.67
N TYR A 310 -1.86 -29.42 -6.90
CA TYR A 310 -1.56 -30.80 -7.28
C TYR A 310 -0.11 -30.91 -7.74
N PRO A 311 0.56 -32.05 -7.47
CA PRO A 311 1.88 -32.31 -8.02
C PRO A 311 1.91 -32.21 -9.55
N PRO A 312 3.09 -31.95 -10.14
CA PRO A 312 3.29 -32.05 -11.58
C PRO A 312 2.75 -33.37 -12.14
N ASP A 313 2.09 -33.31 -13.31
CA ASP A 313 1.44 -34.44 -13.99
C ASP A 313 0.29 -35.15 -13.23
N LYS A 314 -0.12 -34.67 -12.04
CA LYS A 314 -1.16 -35.29 -11.20
C LYS A 314 -2.39 -34.41 -10.97
N PHE A 315 -2.64 -33.45 -11.87
CA PHE A 315 -3.78 -32.55 -11.76
C PHE A 315 -5.11 -33.33 -11.72
N GLU A 316 -5.96 -33.05 -10.73
CA GLU A 316 -7.23 -33.75 -10.44
C GLU A 316 -7.08 -35.24 -10.07
N GLN A 317 -5.87 -35.76 -9.86
CA GLN A 317 -5.67 -37.12 -9.38
C GLN A 317 -6.20 -37.27 -7.95
N LYS A 318 -6.82 -38.43 -7.67
CA LYS A 318 -7.35 -38.81 -6.36
C LYS A 318 -6.33 -39.63 -5.56
N ASN A 319 -6.57 -39.75 -4.25
CA ASN A 319 -5.78 -40.57 -3.32
C ASN A 319 -4.30 -40.16 -3.23
N LEU A 320 -4.04 -38.86 -3.32
CA LEU A 320 -2.72 -38.27 -3.06
C LEU A 320 -2.53 -38.01 -1.57
N SER A 321 -1.28 -38.04 -1.10
CA SER A 321 -0.93 -37.59 0.24
C SER A 321 -1.24 -36.11 0.40
N LEU A 322 -2.08 -35.77 1.37
CA LEU A 322 -2.51 -34.40 1.61
C LEU A 322 -1.62 -33.72 2.66
N LEU A 323 -1.15 -32.51 2.33
CA LEU A 323 -0.56 -31.58 3.27
C LEU A 323 -1.45 -30.34 3.36
N ILE A 324 -1.80 -29.93 4.58
CA ILE A 324 -2.54 -28.70 4.83
C ILE A 324 -1.55 -27.62 5.26
N LEU A 325 -1.39 -26.58 4.43
CA LEU A 325 -0.49 -25.46 4.69
C LEU A 325 -1.28 -24.22 5.09
N ILE A 326 -1.43 -24.03 6.39
CA ILE A 326 -2.11 -22.87 6.98
C ILE A 326 -1.24 -21.61 6.92
N HIS A 327 -1.87 -20.46 6.81
CA HIS A 327 -1.23 -19.14 6.92
C HIS A 327 -1.55 -18.49 8.28
N GLY A 328 -0.86 -17.40 8.63
CA GLY A 328 -1.23 -16.58 9.79
C GLY A 328 -2.39 -15.63 9.47
N GLY A 329 -3.16 -15.22 10.46
CA GLY A 329 -4.22 -14.23 10.33
C GLY A 329 -4.05 -13.08 11.32
N PRO A 330 -4.89 -12.03 11.26
CA PRO A 330 -5.99 -11.81 10.31
C PRO A 330 -5.56 -11.08 9.01
N TYR A 331 -4.28 -10.74 8.88
CA TYR A 331 -3.76 -9.84 7.84
C TYR A 331 -3.27 -10.52 6.56
N THR A 332 -3.54 -11.82 6.39
CA THR A 332 -3.14 -12.53 5.17
C THR A 332 -4.23 -13.48 4.68
N ALA A 333 -4.13 -13.85 3.41
CA ALA A 333 -4.88 -14.91 2.77
C ALA A 333 -3.98 -15.56 1.70
N ARG A 334 -4.43 -16.69 1.17
CA ARG A 334 -3.83 -17.38 0.04
C ARG A 334 -4.63 -17.04 -1.21
N LEU A 335 -3.92 -16.52 -2.21
CA LEU A 335 -4.48 -15.96 -3.41
C LEU A 335 -4.13 -16.81 -4.62
N ASN A 336 -4.99 -16.81 -5.63
CA ASN A 336 -4.71 -17.28 -6.97
C ASN A 336 -3.63 -16.38 -7.58
N ALA A 337 -2.38 -16.67 -7.21
CA ALA A 337 -1.20 -15.88 -7.50
C ALA A 337 0.00 -16.82 -7.60
N PHE A 338 0.96 -16.46 -8.43
CA PHE A 338 2.21 -17.20 -8.52
C PHE A 338 3.14 -16.77 -7.38
N ARG A 339 3.35 -17.65 -6.40
CA ARG A 339 4.24 -17.41 -5.26
C ARG A 339 5.19 -18.59 -5.07
N SER A 340 6.47 -18.28 -4.88
CA SER A 340 7.54 -19.26 -4.71
C SER A 340 8.62 -18.80 -3.72
N ASP A 341 8.28 -17.84 -2.86
CA ASP A 341 9.18 -17.37 -1.80
C ASP A 341 9.18 -18.32 -0.59
N TRP A 342 10.09 -18.09 0.35
CA TRP A 342 10.30 -18.95 1.53
C TRP A 342 9.06 -19.09 2.42
N TYR A 343 8.18 -18.07 2.44
CA TYR A 343 6.94 -18.07 3.22
C TYR A 343 5.77 -18.70 2.44
N SER A 344 5.81 -18.64 1.11
CA SER A 344 4.79 -19.17 0.19
C SER A 344 5.27 -20.43 -0.53
N CYS A 345 5.69 -21.45 0.23
CA CYS A 345 6.37 -22.63 -0.30
C CYS A 345 5.46 -23.76 -0.83
N ALA A 346 4.14 -23.54 -0.96
CA ALA A 346 3.19 -24.60 -1.38
C ALA A 346 3.53 -25.21 -2.75
N MET A 347 3.98 -24.38 -3.70
CA MET A 347 4.39 -24.87 -5.02
C MET A 347 5.59 -25.82 -4.91
N MET A 348 6.59 -25.47 -4.09
CA MET A 348 7.74 -26.36 -3.84
C MET A 348 7.35 -27.64 -3.11
N ILE A 349 6.40 -27.58 -2.17
CA ILE A 349 5.91 -28.79 -1.48
C ILE A 349 5.17 -29.72 -2.46
N ALA A 350 4.38 -29.15 -3.37
CA ALA A 350 3.65 -29.94 -4.36
C ALA A 350 4.58 -30.66 -5.36
N THR A 351 5.79 -30.15 -5.61
CA THR A 351 6.78 -30.89 -6.42
C THR A 351 7.30 -32.15 -5.75
N GLU A 352 7.15 -32.27 -4.43
CA GLU A 352 7.51 -33.47 -3.64
C GLU A 352 6.33 -34.45 -3.50
N ASP A 353 5.46 -34.50 -4.52
CA ASP A 353 4.31 -35.43 -4.62
C ASP A 353 3.17 -35.26 -3.59
N TRP A 354 3.10 -34.10 -2.94
CA TRP A 354 1.99 -33.74 -2.05
C TRP A 354 0.86 -33.01 -2.78
N LEU A 355 -0.37 -33.41 -2.50
CA LEU A 355 -1.54 -32.53 -2.68
C LEU A 355 -1.50 -31.49 -1.57
N VAL A 356 -1.45 -30.20 -1.89
CA VAL A 356 -1.33 -29.13 -0.90
C VAL A 356 -2.62 -28.32 -0.83
N LEU A 357 -3.29 -28.33 0.32
CA LEU A 357 -4.43 -27.47 0.61
C LEU A 357 -3.98 -26.23 1.37
N GLN A 358 -4.30 -25.05 0.86
CA GLN A 358 -4.08 -23.75 1.48
C GLN A 358 -5.43 -23.10 1.81
N PRO A 359 -6.01 -23.37 3.00
CA PRO A 359 -7.34 -22.86 3.35
C PRO A 359 -7.28 -21.37 3.73
N ASN A 360 -8.25 -20.58 3.27
CA ASN A 360 -8.53 -19.25 3.83
C ASN A 360 -9.65 -19.39 4.85
N TYR A 361 -9.28 -19.72 6.08
CA TYR A 361 -10.23 -19.91 7.18
C TYR A 361 -10.86 -18.59 7.62
N ARG A 362 -11.92 -18.65 8.45
CA ARG A 362 -12.64 -17.46 8.95
C ARG A 362 -11.67 -16.43 9.55
N GLY A 363 -11.78 -15.17 9.09
CA GLY A 363 -10.92 -14.07 9.52
C GLY A 363 -9.66 -13.90 8.68
N SER A 364 -9.50 -14.69 7.62
CA SER A 364 -8.54 -14.40 6.55
C SER A 364 -8.94 -13.11 5.83
N THR A 365 -7.97 -12.44 5.21
CA THR A 365 -8.27 -11.25 4.42
C THR A 365 -9.18 -11.60 3.24
N GLY A 366 -10.20 -10.76 2.99
CA GLY A 366 -11.10 -10.84 1.84
C GLY A 366 -12.13 -11.99 1.87
N THR A 367 -12.26 -12.74 2.98
CA THR A 367 -13.21 -13.86 3.14
C THR A 367 -14.43 -13.52 3.97
#